data_AF-A0A645IL68-F1
#
_entry.id   AF-A0A645IL68-F1
#
_cell.length_a   1.000
_cell.length_b   1.000
_cell.length_c   1.000
_cell.angle_alpha   90.00
_cell.angle_beta   90.00
_cell.angle_gamma   90.00
#
_symmetry.space_group_name_H-M   'P 1'
#
loop_
_entity.id
_entity.type
_entity.pdbx_description
1 polymer ?
#
loop_
_entity_poly.entity_id
_entity_poly.type
_entity_poly.pdbx_seq_one_letter_code
_entity_poly.pdbx_strand_id
1 'polypeptide(L)'
;MARSVIMENKDTSLKIGLIRPKTAWPYPYNAFDEIGENCKAIIVPEVNIMGLMIDDVRIAANGRWPIYHCGNTKEGSMTAKDIALKLQEVWEGIR
;
A
#
# COMPACT_ATOMS: atom_id res chain seq x y z
N MET A 1 -5.22 -1.04 -11.25
CA MET A 1 -3.99 -1.73 -10.83
C MET A 1 -4.15 -2.32 -9.42
N ALA A 2 -4.07 -1.54 -8.34
CA ALA A 2 -4.22 -2.06 -6.97
C ALA A 2 -5.56 -2.82 -6.72
N ARG A 3 -6.68 -2.32 -7.26
CA ARG A 3 -7.98 -3.01 -7.17
C ARG A 3 -7.97 -4.40 -7.82
N SER A 4 -7.25 -4.57 -8.93
CA SER A 4 -7.14 -5.85 -9.63
C SER A 4 -6.38 -6.88 -8.80
N VAL A 5 -5.28 -6.45 -8.16
CA VAL A 5 -4.49 -7.30 -7.24
C VAL A 5 -5.35 -7.80 -6.08
N ILE A 6 -6.19 -6.93 -5.51
CA ILE A 6 -7.11 -7.34 -4.44
C ILE A 6 -8.11 -8.37 -4.95
N MET A 7 -8.67 -8.19 -6.15
CA MET A 7 -9.59 -9.15 -6.74
C MET A 7 -8.94 -10.51 -7.00
N GLU A 8 -7.70 -10.53 -7.46
CA GLU A 8 -6.92 -11.75 -7.69
C GLU A 8 -6.56 -12.48 -6.38
N ASN A 9 -6.44 -11.76 -5.28
CA ASN A 9 -6.09 -12.32 -3.97
C ASN A 9 -7.31 -12.57 -3.06
N LYS A 10 -8.55 -12.38 -3.54
CA LYS A 10 -9.78 -12.57 -2.74
C LYS A 10 -9.94 -13.97 -2.17
N ASP A 11 -9.46 -14.98 -2.89
CA ASP A 11 -9.59 -16.39 -2.50
C ASP A 11 -8.42 -16.87 -1.63
N THR A 12 -7.47 -15.99 -1.32
CA THR A 12 -6.35 -16.28 -0.41
C THR A 12 -6.74 -15.96 1.04
N SER A 13 -5.98 -16.49 2.00
CA SER A 13 -6.16 -16.15 3.43
C SER A 13 -5.74 -14.72 3.78
N LEU A 14 -5.23 -13.94 2.81
CA LEU A 14 -4.84 -12.55 3.02
C LEU A 14 -6.07 -11.63 3.00
N LYS A 15 -6.28 -10.92 4.11
CA LYS A 15 -7.25 -9.82 4.18
C LYS A 15 -6.58 -8.53 3.72
N ILE A 16 -6.98 -8.03 2.56
CA ILE A 16 -6.38 -6.84 1.94
C ILE A 16 -7.41 -5.72 1.87
N GLY A 17 -7.06 -4.54 2.39
CA GLY A 17 -7.82 -3.30 2.27
C GLY A 17 -7.24 -2.37 1.19
N LEU A 18 -8.04 -1.42 0.72
CA LEU A 18 -7.59 -0.39 -0.22
C LEU A 18 -8.02 1.00 0.25
N ILE A 19 -7.05 1.85 0.53
CA ILE A 19 -7.26 3.28 0.64
C ILE A 19 -6.93 3.90 -0.71
N ARG A 20 -7.91 4.58 -1.32
CA ARG A 20 -7.73 5.34 -2.56
C ARG A 20 -8.00 6.81 -2.27
N PRO A 21 -6.96 7.64 -2.07
CA PRO A 21 -7.13 9.08 -2.01
C PRO A 21 -7.79 9.58 -3.31
N LYS A 22 -8.90 10.30 -3.20
CA LYS A 22 -9.52 11.01 -4.33
C LYS A 22 -8.91 12.40 -4.53
N THR A 23 -8.39 12.97 -3.45
CA THR A 23 -7.87 14.33 -3.38
C THR A 23 -6.45 14.25 -2.81
N ALA A 24 -5.50 14.94 -3.44
CA ALA A 24 -4.13 15.03 -2.94
C ALA A 24 -4.05 15.94 -1.70
N TRP A 25 -4.80 17.05 -1.72
CA TRP A 25 -4.91 18.00 -0.60
C TRP A 25 -6.34 18.56 -0.50
N PRO A 26 -6.97 18.62 0.68
CA PRO A 26 -6.49 18.15 1.99
C PRO A 26 -6.36 16.63 2.06
N TYR A 27 -5.29 16.15 2.71
CA TYR A 27 -4.99 14.71 2.79
C TYR A 27 -5.97 13.98 3.73
N PRO A 28 -6.47 12.78 3.38
CA PRO A 28 -7.52 12.11 4.13
C PRO A 28 -6.96 11.34 5.35
N TYR A 29 -6.48 12.04 6.37
CA TYR A 29 -5.93 11.43 7.58
C TYR A 29 -6.94 10.52 8.30
N ASN A 30 -8.23 10.90 8.34
CA ASN A 30 -9.28 10.12 9.00
C ASN A 30 -9.42 8.70 8.43
N ALA A 31 -9.08 8.48 7.15
CA ALA A 31 -9.15 7.15 6.54
C ALA A 31 -8.12 6.18 7.15
N PHE A 32 -7.03 6.70 7.72
CA PHE A 32 -6.02 5.91 8.42
C PHE A 32 -6.43 5.56 9.85
N ASP A 33 -7.32 6.35 10.46
CA ASP A 33 -7.89 6.04 11.78
C ASP A 33 -8.94 4.92 11.73
N GLU A 34 -9.58 4.71 10.58
CA GLU A 34 -10.49 3.58 10.36
C GLU A 34 -9.75 2.24 10.13
N ILE A 35 -8.42 2.27 9.97
CA ILE A 35 -7.61 1.05 9.86
C ILE A 35 -7.59 0.37 11.23
N GLY A 36 -8.25 -0.79 11.33
CA GLY A 36 -8.26 -1.58 12.55
C GLY A 36 -6.88 -2.13 12.95
N GLU A 37 -6.75 -2.51 14.21
CA GLU A 37 -5.51 -3.03 14.83
C GLU A 37 -4.96 -4.30 14.15
N ASN A 38 -5.80 -5.02 13.40
CA ASN A 38 -5.40 -6.22 12.66
C ASN A 38 -4.56 -5.92 11.40
N CYS A 39 -4.38 -4.64 11.04
CA CYS A 39 -3.50 -4.27 9.94
C CYS A 39 -2.04 -4.53 10.33
N LYS A 40 -1.33 -5.31 9.51
CA LYS A 40 0.07 -5.66 9.74
C LYS A 40 1.06 -4.69 9.08
N ALA A 41 0.68 -4.14 7.93
CA ALA A 41 1.52 -3.24 7.14
C ALA A 41 0.69 -2.46 6.12
N ILE A 42 1.24 -1.34 5.68
CA ILE A 42 0.69 -0.52 4.59
C ILE A 42 1.67 -0.54 3.43
N ILE A 43 1.17 -0.82 2.23
CA ILE A 43 1.95 -0.77 0.99
C ILE A 43 1.45 0.43 0.19
N VAL A 44 2.38 1.29 -0.24
CA VAL A 44 2.10 2.48 -1.03
C VAL A 44 2.61 2.23 -2.46
N PRO A 45 1.75 1.79 -3.38
CA PRO A 45 2.12 1.62 -4.78
C PRO A 45 2.12 2.97 -5.49
N GLU A 46 3.30 3.45 -5.89
CA GLU A 46 3.47 4.70 -6.61
C GLU A 46 4.21 4.50 -7.94
N VAL A 47 3.76 5.21 -8.98
CA VAL A 47 4.44 5.18 -10.28
C VAL A 47 5.72 6.03 -10.28
N ASN A 48 5.86 6.93 -9.31
CA ASN A 48 7.01 7.83 -9.16
C ASN A 48 8.12 7.15 -8.35
N ILE A 49 9.38 7.30 -8.80
CA ILE A 49 10.54 6.65 -8.18
C ILE A 49 10.85 7.20 -6.79
N MET A 50 10.65 8.50 -6.58
CA MET A 50 11.02 9.18 -5.34
C MET A 50 9.96 9.12 -4.23
N GLY A 51 8.75 8.64 -4.53
CA GLY A 51 7.63 8.65 -3.58
C GLY A 51 7.15 10.08 -3.31
N LEU A 52 6.02 10.49 -3.88
CA LEU A 52 5.44 11.81 -3.59
C LEU A 52 4.50 11.75 -2.37
N MET A 53 3.78 10.64 -2.18
CA MET A 53 2.76 10.54 -1.13
C MET A 53 3.20 9.65 0.04
N ILE A 54 4.34 8.98 -0.05
CA ILE A 54 4.82 8.09 1.02
C ILE A 54 5.04 8.82 2.34
N ASP A 55 5.52 10.07 2.31
CA ASP A 55 5.74 10.82 3.53
C ASP A 55 4.43 11.27 4.17
N ASP A 56 3.42 11.66 3.38
CA ASP A 56 2.07 11.91 3.90
C ASP A 56 1.46 10.64 4.52
N VAL A 57 1.65 9.48 3.90
CA VAL A 57 1.21 8.18 4.46
C VAL A 57 1.93 7.89 5.77
N ARG A 58 3.23 8.19 5.88
CA ARG A 58 4.02 8.02 7.12
C ARG A 58 3.51 8.92 8.23
N ILE A 59 3.23 10.17 7.92
CA ILE A 59 2.64 11.13 8.86
C ILE A 59 1.24 10.64 9.27
N ALA A 60 0.41 10.19 8.33
CA ALA A 60 -0.94 9.72 8.60
C ALA A 60 -0.97 8.42 9.43
N ALA A 61 -0.03 7.51 9.20
CA ALA A 61 0.08 6.29 9.99
C ALA A 61 0.60 6.57 11.41
N ASN A 62 1.27 7.69 11.65
CA ASN A 62 1.81 8.10 12.95
C ASN A 62 2.60 6.97 13.66
N GLY A 63 3.36 6.18 12.88
CA GLY A 63 4.15 5.05 13.40
C GLY A 63 3.35 3.80 13.82
N ARG A 64 2.03 3.76 13.60
CA ARG A 64 1.17 2.61 13.96
C ARG A 64 1.51 1.34 13.17
N TRP A 65 1.97 1.48 11.92
CA TRP A 65 2.25 0.36 11.02
C TRP A 65 3.54 0.58 10.24
N PRO A 66 4.28 -0.50 9.90
CA PRO A 66 5.37 -0.41 8.94
C PRO A 66 4.82 -0.07 7.55
N ILE A 67 5.47 0.90 6.88
CA ILE A 67 5.07 1.40 5.57
C ILE A 67 6.12 1.00 4.54
N TYR A 68 5.67 0.33 3.48
CA TYR A 68 6.50 -0.14 2.39
C TYR A 68 6.16 0.61 1.11
N HIS A 69 7.18 1.18 0.48
CA HIS A 69 7.08 1.73 -0.86
C HIS A 69 7.06 0.60 -1.89
N CYS A 70 6.12 0.65 -2.83
CA CYS A 70 6.15 -0.15 -4.05
C CYS A 70 6.26 0.82 -5.23
N GLY A 71 7.50 1.17 -5.56
CA GLY A 71 7.83 2.05 -6.69
C GLY A 71 8.46 1.27 -7.83
N ASN A 72 8.45 1.88 -9.01
CA ASN A 72 9.04 1.32 -10.22
C ASN A 72 10.54 0.99 -10.01
N THR A 73 10.88 -0.30 -10.00
CA THR A 73 12.26 -0.80 -9.95
C THR A 73 12.76 -1.11 -11.35
N LYS A 74 13.64 -0.25 -11.87
CA LYS A 74 14.61 -0.47 -12.97
C LYS A 74 14.11 -0.87 -14.38
N GLU A 75 12.91 -1.44 -14.58
CA GLU A 75 12.50 -2.08 -15.85
C GLU A 75 11.16 -1.58 -16.45
N GLY A 76 10.77 -0.34 -16.18
CA GLY A 76 9.61 0.30 -16.86
C GLY A 76 8.32 0.33 -16.03
N SER A 77 7.23 0.90 -16.56
CA SER A 77 6.02 1.27 -15.79
C SER A 77 5.50 0.19 -14.83
N MET A 78 5.24 0.57 -13.57
CA MET A 78 4.69 -0.30 -12.53
C MET A 78 3.45 -1.07 -13.04
N THR A 79 3.40 -2.38 -12.77
CA THR A 79 2.29 -3.26 -13.13
C THR A 79 1.60 -3.85 -11.90
N ALA A 80 0.46 -4.52 -12.11
CA ALA A 80 -0.24 -5.21 -11.02
C ALA A 80 0.60 -6.35 -10.42
N LYS A 81 1.47 -6.97 -11.21
CA LYS A 81 2.34 -8.07 -10.75
C LYS A 81 3.37 -7.61 -9.73
N ASP A 82 3.94 -6.41 -9.91
CA ASP A 82 4.94 -5.86 -9.00
C ASP A 82 4.34 -5.61 -7.61
N ILE A 83 3.10 -5.11 -7.58
CA ILE A 83 2.35 -4.92 -6.33
C ILE A 83 2.07 -6.28 -5.65
N ALA A 84 1.69 -7.29 -6.43
CA ALA A 84 1.46 -8.64 -5.90
C ALA A 84 2.74 -9.27 -5.34
N LEU A 85 3.88 -9.11 -6.03
CA LEU A 85 5.18 -9.58 -5.56
C LEU A 85 5.58 -8.89 -4.24
N LYS A 86 5.43 -7.56 -4.18
CA LYS A 86 5.73 -6.79 -2.96
C LYS A 86 4.81 -7.18 -1.80
N LEU A 87 3.54 -7.46 -2.09
CA LEU A 87 2.61 -7.95 -1.09
C LEU A 87 3.06 -9.28 -0.48
N GLN A 88 3.53 -10.23 -1.30
CA GLN A 88 4.06 -11.51 -0.83
C GLN A 88 5.34 -11.30 -0.01
N GLU A 89 6.29 -10.48 -0.48
CA GLU A 89 7.53 -10.15 0.25
C GLU A 89 7.23 -9.57 1.64
N VAL A 90 6.29 -8.62 1.72
CA VAL A 90 5.88 -8.01 2.99
C VAL A 90 5.15 -9.01 3.87
N TRP A 91 4.32 -9.88 3.29
CA TRP A 91 3.60 -10.91 4.04
C TRP A 91 4.55 -11.95 4.65
N GLU A 92 5.56 -12.39 3.90
CA GLU A 92 6.60 -13.30 4.40
C GLU A 92 7.46 -12.64 5.49
N GLY A 93 7.75 -11.34 5.37
CA GLY A 93 8.53 -10.60 6.36
C GLY A 93 7.82 -10.32 7.69
N ILE A 94 6.49 -10.43 7.75
CA ILE A 94 5.67 -10.18 8.97
C ILE A 94 5.05 -11.48 9.51
N ARG A 95 5.26 -12.61 8.83
CA ARG A 95 4.81 -13.92 9.31
C ARG A 95 5.71 -14.42 10.43
#